data_AF-A0A154W2T1-F1
#
_entry.id   AF-A0A154W2T1-F1
#
_cell.length_a   1.000
_cell.length_b   1.000
_cell.length_c   1.000
_cell.angle_alpha   90.00
_cell.angle_beta   90.00
_cell.angle_gamma   90.00
#
_symmetry.space_group_name_H-M   'P 1'
#
loop_
_entity.id
_entity.type
_entity.pdbx_description
1 polymer ?
#
loop_
_entity_poly.entity_id
_entity_poly.type
_entity_poly.pdbx_seq_one_letter_code
_entity_poly.pdbx_strand_id
1 'polypeptide(L)'
;MAMLAAGCANYGNLDKIRTVQPTGASEFNQALTLEYRDLANFEEKEMYDWPDAVRWSEKGLAASRNELVLPEELSQWDLPSDKVPELTQARARLMTALDNTARTKAPVPAAQAQVLFDCWVEQQEENWQWNHIAACRDRFLQAMKEVDAAMAPKAAPAPQPAATPAPSGPYTVLFAFDSAQLTPDGLRMVRNAATAARNQNLPIGVIGHADASGPNDYNMRLSIRRAESVRDALVADGIAASRITTSGQGESDLAVPTPDGVREQANRRVVILFR
;
A
#
# COMPACT_ATOMS: atom_id res chain seq x y z
N MET A 1 -43.55 -32.92 -25.03
CA MET A 1 -42.46 -33.33 -25.95
C MET A 1 -41.64 -32.09 -26.24
N ALA A 2 -40.83 -31.67 -25.26
CA ALA A 2 -39.92 -30.54 -25.39
C ALA A 2 -38.55 -31.11 -25.75
N MET A 3 -38.02 -30.67 -26.89
CA MET A 3 -36.74 -31.14 -27.43
C MET A 3 -35.60 -30.66 -26.52
N LEU A 4 -34.88 -31.61 -25.92
CA LEU A 4 -33.55 -31.39 -25.35
C LEU A 4 -32.58 -31.20 -26.52
N ALA A 5 -32.24 -29.95 -26.81
CA ALA A 5 -31.06 -29.65 -27.61
C ALA A 5 -29.84 -29.82 -26.70
N ALA A 6 -29.24 -31.02 -26.72
CA ALA A 6 -27.92 -31.25 -26.16
C ALA A 6 -26.91 -30.46 -27.01
N GLY A 7 -26.61 -29.22 -26.61
CA GLY A 7 -25.49 -28.48 -27.15
C GLY A 7 -24.21 -29.23 -26.83
N CYS A 8 -23.39 -29.53 -27.83
CA CYS A 8 -22.05 -30.06 -27.62
C CYS A 8 -21.28 -29.08 -26.73
N ALA A 9 -21.13 -29.39 -25.43
CA ALA A 9 -20.27 -28.63 -24.55
C ALA A 9 -18.88 -28.57 -25.17
N ASN A 10 -18.40 -27.37 -25.46
CA ASN A 10 -17.12 -27.17 -26.12
C ASN A 10 -16.01 -27.31 -25.08
N TYR A 11 -15.78 -28.55 -24.62
CA TYR A 11 -14.77 -28.90 -23.59
C TYR A 11 -13.37 -28.35 -23.91
N GLY A 12 -13.07 -28.06 -25.19
CA GLY A 12 -11.84 -27.39 -25.59
C GLY A 12 -11.67 -25.96 -25.06
N ASN A 13 -12.72 -25.33 -24.52
CA ASN A 13 -12.61 -24.03 -23.86
C ASN A 13 -11.90 -24.13 -22.51
N LEU A 14 -12.04 -25.26 -21.80
CA LEU A 14 -11.38 -25.48 -20.52
C LEU A 14 -9.86 -25.56 -20.66
N ASP A 15 -9.37 -26.25 -21.70
CA ASP A 15 -7.93 -26.30 -22.00
C ASP A 15 -7.38 -24.95 -22.46
N LYS A 16 -8.17 -24.17 -23.19
CA LYS A 16 -7.79 -22.82 -23.62
C LYS A 16 -7.67 -21.86 -22.44
N ILE A 17 -8.65 -21.83 -21.54
CA ILE A 17 -8.63 -20.87 -20.41
C ILE A 17 -7.45 -21.17 -19.46
N ARG A 18 -7.03 -22.42 -19.33
CA ARG A 18 -5.84 -22.82 -18.54
C ARG A 18 -4.53 -22.24 -19.06
N THR A 19 -4.45 -22.00 -20.37
CA THR A 19 -3.20 -21.63 -21.05
C THR A 19 -3.18 -20.18 -21.55
N VAL A 20 -4.35 -19.53 -21.66
CA VAL A 20 -4.46 -18.17 -22.17
C VAL A 20 -3.69 -17.18 -21.29
N GLN A 21 -2.99 -16.25 -21.95
CA GLN A 21 -2.29 -15.13 -21.33
C GLN A 21 -2.95 -13.83 -21.80
N PRO A 22 -3.63 -13.05 -20.94
CA PRO A 22 -4.41 -11.90 -21.37
C PRO A 22 -3.57 -10.63 -21.60
N THR A 23 -2.35 -10.74 -22.14
CA THR A 23 -1.31 -9.68 -22.19
C THR A 23 -1.63 -8.44 -23.05
N GLY A 24 -2.83 -8.35 -23.63
CA GLY A 24 -3.34 -7.17 -24.38
C GLY A 24 -4.70 -6.65 -23.91
N ALA A 25 -5.30 -7.25 -22.87
CA ALA A 25 -6.59 -6.82 -22.34
C ALA A 25 -6.41 -5.70 -21.29
N SER A 26 -7.50 -4.99 -20.95
CA SER A 26 -7.48 -4.04 -19.82
C SER A 26 -7.09 -4.73 -18.50
N GLU A 27 -6.59 -3.99 -17.51
CA GLU A 27 -6.23 -4.56 -16.19
C GLU A 27 -7.39 -5.33 -15.54
N PHE A 28 -8.61 -4.80 -15.67
CA PHE A 28 -9.83 -5.49 -15.22
C PHE A 28 -10.05 -6.79 -15.99
N ASN A 29 -9.94 -6.78 -17.31
CA ASN A 29 -10.16 -7.99 -18.12
C ASN A 29 -9.04 -9.02 -17.97
N GLN A 30 -7.81 -8.58 -17.69
CA GLN A 30 -6.72 -9.48 -17.29
C GLN A 30 -7.08 -10.18 -15.99
N ALA A 31 -7.44 -9.43 -14.94
CA ALA A 31 -7.86 -9.99 -13.67
C ALA A 31 -9.08 -10.92 -13.84
N LEU A 32 -10.11 -10.47 -14.57
CA LEU A 32 -11.34 -11.22 -14.81
C LEU A 32 -11.07 -12.55 -15.52
N THR A 33 -10.15 -12.58 -16.48
CA THR A 33 -9.72 -13.82 -17.15
C THR A 33 -9.12 -14.80 -16.14
N LEU A 34 -8.24 -14.33 -15.25
CA LEU A 34 -7.56 -15.18 -14.28
C LEU A 34 -8.53 -15.68 -13.20
N GLU A 35 -9.44 -14.84 -12.73
CA GLU A 35 -10.45 -15.23 -11.72
C GLU A 35 -11.43 -16.26 -12.28
N TYR A 36 -11.95 -16.09 -13.51
CA TYR A 36 -12.81 -17.11 -14.14
C TYR A 36 -12.04 -18.40 -14.45
N ARG A 37 -10.76 -18.32 -14.79
CA ARG A 37 -9.92 -19.52 -14.94
C ARG A 37 -9.84 -20.31 -13.64
N ASP A 38 -9.67 -19.61 -12.52
CA ASP A 38 -9.53 -20.24 -11.21
C ASP A 38 -10.88 -20.83 -10.76
N LEU A 39 -12.00 -20.14 -11.01
CA LEU A 39 -13.34 -20.68 -10.79
C LEU A 39 -13.61 -21.92 -11.68
N ALA A 40 -13.31 -21.85 -12.98
CA ALA A 40 -13.46 -22.98 -13.89
C ALA A 40 -12.67 -24.23 -13.43
N ASN A 41 -11.44 -24.02 -12.92
CA ASN A 41 -10.63 -25.11 -12.38
C ASN A 41 -11.20 -25.66 -11.07
N PHE A 42 -11.79 -24.81 -10.23
CA PHE A 42 -12.43 -25.24 -8.98
C PHE A 42 -13.65 -26.12 -9.29
N GLU A 43 -14.52 -25.70 -10.21
CA GLU A 43 -15.69 -26.49 -10.62
C GLU A 43 -15.30 -27.87 -11.14
N GLU A 44 -14.32 -27.93 -12.04
CA GLU A 44 -13.90 -29.21 -12.61
C GLU A 44 -13.23 -30.14 -11.59
N LYS A 45 -12.32 -29.59 -10.76
CA LYS A 45 -11.40 -30.43 -9.97
C LYS A 45 -11.92 -30.76 -8.59
N GLU A 46 -12.64 -29.83 -7.99
CA GLU A 46 -13.14 -29.96 -6.62
C GLU A 46 -14.63 -30.33 -6.62
N MET A 47 -15.42 -29.73 -7.53
CA MET A 47 -16.87 -29.96 -7.60
C MET A 47 -17.25 -31.07 -8.60
N TYR A 48 -16.35 -31.39 -9.53
CA TYR A 48 -16.60 -32.28 -10.68
C TYR A 48 -17.77 -31.83 -11.58
N ASP A 49 -18.04 -30.51 -11.60
CA ASP A 49 -19.04 -29.89 -12.46
C ASP A 49 -18.40 -29.36 -13.76
N TRP A 50 -18.49 -30.18 -14.81
CA TRP A 50 -17.95 -29.83 -16.11
C TRP A 50 -18.76 -28.78 -16.89
N PRO A 51 -20.12 -28.84 -16.90
CA PRO A 51 -20.93 -27.77 -17.49
C PRO A 51 -20.56 -26.38 -16.98
N ASP A 52 -20.43 -26.19 -15.67
CA ASP A 52 -20.08 -24.88 -15.09
C ASP A 52 -18.62 -24.52 -15.31
N ALA A 53 -17.71 -25.50 -15.22
CA ALA A 53 -16.32 -25.29 -15.63
C ALA A 53 -16.21 -24.75 -17.07
N VAL A 54 -17.01 -25.27 -18.01
CA VAL A 54 -17.05 -24.77 -19.39
C VAL A 54 -17.68 -23.38 -19.46
N ARG A 55 -18.77 -23.10 -18.74
CA ARG A 55 -19.40 -21.78 -18.68
C ARG A 55 -18.41 -20.71 -18.22
N TRP A 56 -17.69 -20.96 -17.14
CA TRP A 56 -16.68 -20.03 -16.61
C TRP A 56 -15.49 -19.88 -17.55
N SER A 57 -15.08 -20.96 -18.21
CA SER A 57 -14.04 -20.90 -19.25
C SER A 57 -14.44 -19.96 -20.40
N GLU A 58 -15.71 -19.99 -20.83
CA GLU A 58 -16.20 -19.13 -21.90
C GLU A 58 -16.19 -17.64 -21.50
N LYS A 59 -16.63 -17.33 -20.28
CA LYS A 59 -16.58 -15.96 -19.74
C LYS A 59 -15.14 -15.46 -19.61
N GLY A 60 -14.23 -16.30 -19.09
CA GLY A 60 -12.81 -15.97 -18.98
C GLY A 60 -12.15 -15.72 -20.34
N LEU A 61 -12.43 -16.55 -21.34
CA LEU A 61 -11.90 -16.38 -22.70
C LEU A 61 -12.49 -15.14 -23.39
N ALA A 62 -13.75 -14.80 -23.16
CA ALA A 62 -14.33 -13.55 -23.64
C ALA A 62 -13.63 -12.33 -23.03
N ALA A 63 -13.41 -12.35 -21.71
CA ALA A 63 -12.64 -11.32 -21.02
C ALA A 63 -11.22 -11.18 -21.60
N SER A 64 -10.54 -12.28 -21.90
CA SER A 64 -9.17 -12.25 -22.45
C SER A 64 -9.10 -11.59 -23.83
N ARG A 65 -10.22 -11.56 -24.57
CA ARG A 65 -10.38 -10.87 -25.85
C ARG A 65 -10.90 -9.43 -25.71
N ASN A 66 -10.97 -8.94 -24.48
CA ASN A 66 -11.47 -7.62 -24.10
C ASN A 66 -12.95 -7.39 -24.46
N GLU A 67 -13.72 -8.48 -24.55
CA GLU A 67 -15.18 -8.41 -24.71
C GLU A 67 -15.85 -7.96 -23.40
N LEU A 68 -17.04 -7.36 -23.50
CA LEU A 68 -17.82 -6.99 -22.32
C LEU A 68 -18.45 -8.25 -21.71
N VAL A 69 -17.95 -8.66 -20.56
CA VAL A 69 -18.48 -9.79 -19.79
C VAL A 69 -19.23 -9.25 -18.58
N LEU A 70 -20.51 -9.62 -18.43
CA LEU A 70 -21.37 -9.16 -17.33
C LEU A 70 -21.49 -10.22 -16.22
N PRO A 71 -21.79 -9.79 -14.97
CA PRO A 71 -22.18 -10.71 -13.91
C PRO A 71 -23.49 -11.43 -14.27
N GLU A 72 -23.66 -12.64 -13.77
CA GLU A 72 -24.79 -13.55 -14.03
C GLU A 72 -26.15 -12.86 -13.86
N GLU A 73 -27.08 -13.17 -14.76
CA GLU A 73 -28.45 -12.67 -14.71
C GLU A 73 -29.32 -13.64 -13.91
N LEU A 74 -29.82 -13.22 -12.75
CA LEU A 74 -30.54 -14.10 -11.80
C LEU A 74 -31.75 -14.81 -12.42
N SER A 75 -32.37 -14.24 -13.47
CA SER A 75 -33.49 -14.87 -14.18
C SER A 75 -33.09 -16.12 -14.97
N GLN A 76 -31.80 -16.42 -15.09
CA GLN A 76 -31.26 -17.59 -15.78
C GLN A 76 -30.98 -18.77 -14.84
N TRP A 77 -31.26 -18.62 -13.54
CA TRP A 77 -30.91 -19.57 -12.48
C TRP A 77 -32.16 -19.95 -11.66
N ASP A 78 -32.30 -21.22 -11.28
CA ASP A 78 -33.41 -21.73 -10.45
C ASP A 78 -33.16 -21.47 -8.95
N LEU A 79 -33.24 -20.19 -8.57
CA LEU A 79 -32.87 -19.75 -7.23
C LEU A 79 -34.03 -19.87 -6.22
N PRO A 80 -33.76 -20.24 -4.95
CA PRO A 80 -34.75 -20.19 -3.89
C PRO A 80 -35.33 -18.77 -3.75
N SER A 81 -36.67 -18.67 -3.80
CA SER A 81 -37.36 -17.37 -3.83
C SER A 81 -37.03 -16.44 -2.64
N ASP A 82 -36.64 -17.00 -1.49
CA ASP A 82 -36.22 -16.24 -0.30
C ASP A 82 -34.82 -15.62 -0.44
N LYS A 83 -34.00 -16.10 -1.38
CA LYS A 83 -32.62 -15.63 -1.65
C LYS A 83 -32.55 -14.60 -2.77
N VAL A 84 -33.51 -14.63 -3.69
CA VAL A 84 -33.57 -13.70 -4.83
C VAL A 84 -33.46 -12.22 -4.42
N PRO A 85 -34.10 -11.72 -3.34
CA PRO A 85 -33.95 -10.33 -2.94
C PRO A 85 -32.52 -9.93 -2.57
N GLU A 86 -31.81 -10.81 -1.86
CA GLU A 86 -30.42 -10.58 -1.43
C GLU A 86 -29.48 -10.52 -2.64
N LEU A 87 -29.57 -11.52 -3.53
CA LEU A 87 -28.80 -11.59 -4.76
C LEU A 87 -29.10 -10.42 -5.71
N THR A 88 -30.37 -9.99 -5.78
CA THR A 88 -30.76 -8.84 -6.60
C THR A 88 -30.08 -7.55 -6.12
N GLN A 89 -30.06 -7.33 -4.80
CA GLN A 89 -29.38 -6.18 -4.21
C GLN A 89 -27.86 -6.25 -4.44
N ALA A 90 -27.26 -7.42 -4.24
CA ALA A 90 -25.84 -7.65 -4.49
C ALA A 90 -25.46 -7.34 -5.93
N ARG A 91 -26.24 -7.87 -6.89
CA ARG A 91 -26.03 -7.63 -8.33
C ARG A 91 -26.14 -6.15 -8.67
N ALA A 92 -27.21 -5.49 -8.22
CA ALA A 92 -27.43 -4.07 -8.50
C ALA A 92 -26.29 -3.20 -7.99
N ARG A 93 -25.76 -3.51 -6.80
CA ARG A 93 -24.58 -2.82 -6.23
C ARG A 93 -23.33 -3.06 -7.07
N LEU A 94 -23.05 -4.31 -7.45
CA LEU A 94 -21.91 -4.66 -8.29
C LEU A 94 -21.98 -3.94 -9.65
N MET A 95 -23.13 -4.01 -10.33
CA MET A 95 -23.35 -3.32 -11.60
C MET A 95 -23.16 -1.81 -11.49
N THR A 96 -23.71 -1.19 -10.44
CA THR A 96 -23.52 0.23 -10.16
C THR A 96 -22.05 0.60 -10.00
N ALA A 97 -21.26 -0.23 -9.30
CA ALA A 97 -19.83 0.03 -9.13
C ALA A 97 -19.08 -0.12 -10.47
N LEU A 98 -19.34 -1.20 -11.20
CA LEU A 98 -18.74 -1.49 -12.50
C LEU A 98 -19.00 -0.37 -13.52
N ASP A 99 -20.19 0.21 -13.52
CA ASP A 99 -20.57 1.31 -14.41
C ASP A 99 -19.99 2.65 -13.94
N ASN A 100 -19.84 2.86 -12.63
CA ASN A 100 -19.20 4.03 -12.03
C ASN A 100 -17.67 3.91 -11.95
N THR A 101 -17.01 3.40 -12.99
CA THR A 101 -15.55 3.35 -13.17
C THR A 101 -14.78 2.35 -12.29
N ALA A 102 -15.44 1.41 -11.57
CA ALA A 102 -14.70 0.40 -10.80
C ALA A 102 -13.75 -0.44 -11.69
N ARG A 103 -14.13 -0.70 -12.94
CA ARG A 103 -13.32 -1.39 -13.95
C ARG A 103 -11.96 -0.71 -14.21
N THR A 104 -11.81 0.57 -13.90
CA THR A 104 -10.55 1.31 -14.09
C THR A 104 -9.90 1.75 -12.78
N LYS A 105 -10.69 2.10 -11.76
CA LYS A 105 -10.16 2.54 -10.45
C LYS A 105 -9.84 1.39 -9.49
N ALA A 106 -10.51 0.26 -9.64
CA ALA A 106 -10.39 -0.91 -8.79
C ALA A 106 -10.38 -2.20 -9.63
N PRO A 107 -9.52 -2.31 -10.67
CA PRO A 107 -9.65 -3.34 -11.69
C PRO A 107 -9.60 -4.77 -11.13
N VAL A 108 -8.70 -5.05 -10.18
CA VAL A 108 -8.57 -6.38 -9.57
C VAL A 108 -9.74 -6.68 -8.61
N PRO A 109 -10.06 -5.85 -7.59
CA PRO A 109 -11.20 -6.12 -6.71
C PRO A 109 -12.55 -6.17 -7.44
N ALA A 110 -12.73 -5.36 -8.49
CA ALA A 110 -13.97 -5.35 -9.26
C ALA A 110 -14.14 -6.64 -10.08
N ALA A 111 -13.05 -7.16 -10.66
CA ALA A 111 -13.07 -8.44 -11.37
C ALA A 111 -13.37 -9.60 -10.42
N GLN A 112 -12.73 -9.61 -9.24
CA GLN A 112 -12.99 -10.56 -8.17
C GLN A 112 -14.45 -10.52 -7.72
N ALA A 113 -14.98 -9.33 -7.44
CA ALA A 113 -16.37 -9.18 -7.04
C ALA A 113 -17.34 -9.72 -8.11
N GLN A 114 -17.03 -9.56 -9.40
CA GLN A 114 -17.86 -10.15 -10.45
C GLN A 114 -17.84 -11.68 -10.44
N VAL A 115 -16.66 -12.31 -10.43
CA VAL A 115 -16.56 -13.78 -10.42
C VAL A 115 -17.13 -14.39 -9.15
N LEU A 116 -16.95 -13.73 -8.00
CA LEU A 116 -17.46 -14.21 -6.71
C LEU A 116 -18.97 -14.03 -6.57
N PHE A 117 -19.55 -13.03 -7.23
CA PHE A 117 -21.00 -12.93 -7.37
C PHE A 117 -21.54 -14.09 -8.21
N ASP A 118 -20.90 -14.39 -9.34
CA ASP A 118 -21.31 -15.49 -10.22
C ASP A 118 -21.19 -16.86 -9.52
N CYS A 119 -20.09 -17.10 -8.80
CA CYS A 119 -19.96 -18.28 -7.94
C CYS A 119 -21.08 -18.35 -6.89
N TRP A 120 -21.43 -17.22 -6.25
CA TRP A 120 -22.49 -17.23 -5.26
C TRP A 120 -23.85 -17.56 -5.88
N VAL A 121 -24.15 -17.03 -7.06
CA VAL A 121 -25.40 -17.35 -7.77
C VAL A 121 -25.48 -18.85 -8.09
N GLU A 122 -24.40 -19.43 -8.62
CA GLU A 122 -24.34 -20.85 -8.97
C GLU A 122 -24.48 -21.74 -7.73
N GLN A 123 -23.65 -21.56 -6.70
CA GLN A 123 -23.75 -22.33 -5.46
C GLN A 123 -25.13 -22.19 -4.78
N GLN A 124 -25.79 -21.04 -4.96
CA GLN A 124 -27.11 -20.78 -4.39
C GLN A 124 -28.24 -21.49 -5.16
N GLU A 125 -28.08 -21.79 -6.45
CA GLU A 125 -28.99 -22.66 -7.21
C GLU A 125 -28.94 -24.09 -6.66
N GLU A 126 -27.73 -24.59 -6.35
CA GLU A 126 -27.58 -25.92 -5.76
C GLU A 126 -28.23 -26.03 -4.37
N ASN A 127 -28.05 -25.01 -3.52
CA ASN A 127 -28.73 -24.86 -2.23
C ASN A 127 -28.52 -26.01 -1.21
N TRP A 128 -27.43 -26.76 -1.29
CA TRP A 128 -27.10 -27.85 -0.34
C TRP A 128 -25.71 -27.77 0.28
N GLN A 129 -24.76 -27.02 -0.29
CA GLN A 129 -23.41 -26.83 0.24
C GLN A 129 -23.23 -25.47 0.91
N TRP A 130 -23.75 -25.37 2.14
CA TRP A 130 -23.86 -24.14 2.92
C TRP A 130 -22.51 -23.41 3.09
N ASN A 131 -21.42 -24.17 3.23
CA ASN A 131 -20.07 -23.62 3.37
C ASN A 131 -19.55 -23.00 2.07
N HIS A 132 -19.88 -23.55 0.90
CA HIS A 132 -19.44 -23.03 -0.39
C HIS A 132 -20.25 -21.79 -0.78
N ILE A 133 -21.57 -21.82 -0.57
CA ILE A 133 -22.44 -20.64 -0.68
C ILE A 133 -21.91 -19.50 0.18
N ALA A 134 -21.64 -19.77 1.46
CA ALA A 134 -21.10 -18.77 2.38
C ALA A 134 -19.71 -18.27 1.95
N ALA A 135 -18.83 -19.16 1.49
CA ALA A 135 -17.50 -18.78 1.03
C ALA A 135 -17.54 -17.84 -0.18
N CYS A 136 -18.36 -18.12 -1.19
CA CYS A 136 -18.49 -17.24 -2.35
C CYS A 136 -19.17 -15.91 -2.00
N ARG A 137 -20.24 -15.94 -1.20
CA ARG A 137 -20.88 -14.71 -0.70
C ARG A 137 -19.92 -13.84 0.12
N ASP A 138 -19.24 -14.41 1.10
CA ASP A 138 -18.43 -13.62 2.04
C ASP A 138 -17.20 -13.05 1.34
N ARG A 139 -16.60 -13.80 0.39
CA ARG A 139 -15.54 -13.30 -0.48
C ARG A 139 -16.06 -12.21 -1.43
N PHE A 140 -17.27 -12.34 -1.99
CA PHE A 140 -17.91 -11.28 -2.77
C PHE A 140 -18.06 -9.99 -1.95
N LEU A 141 -18.59 -10.09 -0.73
CA LEU A 141 -18.76 -8.95 0.16
C LEU A 141 -17.41 -8.30 0.52
N GLN A 142 -16.36 -9.10 0.69
CA GLN A 142 -15.02 -8.61 0.92
C GLN A 142 -14.45 -7.87 -0.30
N ALA A 143 -14.56 -8.45 -1.50
CA ALA A 143 -14.14 -7.79 -2.74
C ALA A 143 -14.90 -6.48 -2.96
N MET A 144 -16.21 -6.43 -2.65
CA MET A 144 -16.99 -5.19 -2.71
C MET A 144 -16.52 -4.12 -1.72
N LYS A 145 -16.00 -4.48 -0.54
CA LYS A 145 -15.38 -3.51 0.38
C LYS A 145 -14.09 -2.92 -0.20
N GLU A 146 -13.31 -3.74 -0.90
CA GLU A 146 -12.08 -3.29 -1.56
C GLU A 146 -12.38 -2.39 -2.76
N VAL A 147 -13.45 -2.70 -3.52
CA VAL A 147 -14.01 -1.80 -4.54
C VAL A 147 -14.42 -0.46 -3.90
N ASP A 148 -15.19 -0.47 -2.82
CA ASP A 148 -15.62 0.76 -2.13
C ASP A 148 -14.42 1.57 -1.65
N ALA A 149 -13.39 0.93 -1.09
CA ALA A 149 -12.20 1.60 -0.61
C ALA A 149 -11.39 2.26 -1.74
N ALA A 150 -11.29 1.60 -2.89
CA ALA A 150 -10.60 2.13 -4.06
C ALA A 150 -11.43 3.20 -4.81
N MET A 151 -12.75 3.10 -4.79
CA MET A 151 -13.67 4.06 -5.39
C MET A 151 -13.97 5.27 -4.51
N ALA A 152 -13.77 5.13 -3.19
CA ALA A 152 -13.90 6.24 -2.26
C ALA A 152 -13.08 7.41 -2.78
N PRO A 153 -13.61 8.65 -2.72
CA PRO A 153 -12.82 9.82 -3.01
C PRO A 153 -11.54 9.69 -2.19
N LYS A 154 -10.37 9.70 -2.86
CA LYS A 154 -9.10 9.79 -2.16
C LYS A 154 -9.27 10.97 -1.22
N ALA A 155 -9.36 10.70 0.09
CA ALA A 155 -9.60 11.74 1.07
C ALA A 155 -8.60 12.83 0.71
N ALA A 156 -9.11 14.03 0.35
CA ALA A 156 -8.24 15.18 0.28
C ALA A 156 -7.45 15.09 1.59
N PRO A 157 -6.10 15.07 1.55
CA PRO A 157 -5.34 14.96 2.79
C PRO A 157 -5.99 15.95 3.72
N ALA A 158 -6.58 15.44 4.82
CA ALA A 158 -7.35 16.28 5.74
C ALA A 158 -6.50 17.53 5.91
N PRO A 159 -7.04 18.76 5.74
CA PRO A 159 -6.23 19.96 5.87
C PRO A 159 -5.44 19.73 7.14
N GLN A 160 -4.13 19.52 7.00
CA GLN A 160 -3.31 19.17 8.14
C GLN A 160 -3.65 20.24 9.15
N PRO A 161 -4.09 19.89 10.39
CA PRO A 161 -4.33 20.91 11.40
C PRO A 161 -3.15 21.85 11.29
N ALA A 162 -3.39 23.12 10.92
CA ALA A 162 -2.35 24.03 10.48
C ALA A 162 -1.19 23.81 11.44
N ALA A 163 -0.11 23.19 10.95
CA ALA A 163 0.82 22.50 11.83
C ALA A 163 1.20 23.51 12.89
N THR A 164 0.81 23.26 14.15
CA THR A 164 1.33 24.02 15.27
C THR A 164 2.84 24.00 15.01
N PRO A 165 3.49 25.16 14.79
CA PRO A 165 4.84 25.15 14.27
C PRO A 165 5.65 24.22 15.17
N ALA A 166 6.13 23.11 14.58
CA ALA A 166 6.95 22.18 15.32
C ALA A 166 8.07 23.03 15.94
N PRO A 167 8.36 22.87 17.25
CA PRO A 167 9.30 23.75 17.94
C PRO A 167 10.58 23.85 17.09
N SER A 168 10.96 25.08 16.75
CA SER A 168 12.02 25.43 15.80
C SER A 168 13.41 25.18 16.38
N GLY A 169 13.64 23.98 16.91
CA GLY A 169 14.84 23.60 17.63
C GLY A 169 15.02 24.29 18.98
N PRO A 170 16.17 24.05 19.66
CA PRO A 170 17.31 23.26 19.19
C PRO A 170 17.02 21.76 19.03
N TYR A 171 17.58 21.13 17.99
CA TYR A 171 17.66 19.66 17.90
C TYR A 171 19.07 19.19 18.29
N THR A 172 19.16 18.17 19.13
CA THR A 172 20.44 17.61 19.60
C THR A 172 20.69 16.23 19.01
N VAL A 173 21.85 16.05 18.39
CA VAL A 173 22.34 14.78 17.83
C VAL A 173 23.49 14.29 18.69
N LEU A 174 23.39 13.09 19.26
CA LEU A 174 24.43 12.52 20.13
C LEU A 174 25.38 11.59 19.35
N PHE A 175 26.63 11.53 19.79
CA PHE A 175 27.69 10.73 19.18
C PHE A 175 28.33 9.75 20.16
N ALA A 176 28.79 8.63 19.60
CA ALA A 176 29.64 7.70 20.32
C ALA A 176 31.00 8.34 20.68
N PHE A 177 31.69 7.73 21.64
CA PHE A 177 33.05 8.13 21.99
C PHE A 177 33.96 8.07 20.76
N ASP A 178 34.80 9.11 20.62
CA ASP A 178 35.76 9.26 19.52
C ASP A 178 35.21 9.09 18.09
N SER A 179 33.92 9.37 17.89
CA SER A 179 33.25 9.18 16.60
C SER A 179 32.55 10.43 16.11
N ALA A 180 32.57 10.59 14.78
CA ALA A 180 31.73 11.53 14.03
C ALA A 180 30.66 10.81 13.18
N GLN A 181 30.53 9.49 13.31
CA GLN A 181 29.52 8.72 12.60
C GLN A 181 28.14 8.92 13.24
N LEU A 182 27.13 9.19 12.41
CA LEU A 182 25.75 9.28 12.86
C LEU A 182 25.23 7.88 13.21
N THR A 183 24.67 7.75 14.41
CA THR A 183 23.91 6.56 14.81
C THR A 183 22.53 6.57 14.17
N PRO A 184 21.78 5.44 14.18
CA PRO A 184 20.38 5.43 13.73
C PRO A 184 19.51 6.47 14.44
N ASP A 185 19.74 6.70 15.73
CA ASP A 185 19.05 7.74 16.51
C ASP A 185 19.46 9.14 16.07
N GLY A 186 20.74 9.36 15.80
CA GLY A 186 21.24 10.61 15.26
C GLY A 186 20.62 10.94 13.90
N LEU A 187 20.53 9.95 12.99
CA LEU A 187 19.84 10.10 11.70
C LEU A 187 18.36 10.45 11.87
N ARG A 188 17.66 9.84 12.83
CA ARG A 188 16.26 10.20 13.14
C ARG A 188 16.14 11.66 13.59
N MET A 189 17.06 12.13 14.44
CA MET A 189 17.06 13.53 14.88
C MET A 189 17.36 14.51 13.74
N VAL A 190 18.27 14.15 12.83
CA VAL A 190 18.53 14.95 11.61
C VAL A 190 17.30 15.04 10.71
N ARG A 191 16.58 13.93 10.48
CA ARG A 191 15.35 13.93 9.67
C ARG A 191 14.25 14.81 10.28
N ASN A 192 14.12 14.80 11.60
CA ASN A 192 13.18 15.68 12.31
C ASN A 192 13.55 17.16 12.11
N ALA A 193 14.84 17.50 12.21
CA ALA A 193 15.33 18.85 11.96
C ALA A 193 15.15 19.27 10.49
N ALA A 194 15.43 18.37 9.52
CA ALA A 194 15.20 18.63 8.10
C ALA A 194 13.72 18.87 7.80
N THR A 195 12.82 18.11 8.42
CA THR A 195 11.37 18.30 8.27
C THR A 195 10.94 19.68 8.78
N ALA A 196 11.44 20.11 9.94
CA ALA A 196 11.19 21.47 10.45
C ALA A 196 11.78 22.55 9.52
N ALA A 197 12.99 22.33 9.00
CA ALA A 197 13.69 23.23 8.08
C ALA A 197 13.01 23.44 6.73
N ARG A 198 12.27 22.46 6.21
CA ARG A 198 11.51 22.63 4.97
C ARG A 198 10.31 23.54 5.15
N ASN A 199 9.75 23.58 6.36
CA ASN A 199 8.59 24.40 6.69
C ASN A 199 8.96 25.84 7.06
N GLN A 200 10.22 26.09 7.42
CA GLN A 200 10.73 27.38 7.86
C GLN A 200 11.90 27.74 6.94
N ASN A 201 11.76 28.73 6.06
CA ASN A 201 12.84 29.16 5.15
C ASN A 201 13.93 29.97 5.89
N LEU A 202 14.40 29.45 7.02
CA LEU A 202 15.36 30.04 7.93
C LEU A 202 16.78 29.49 7.69
N PRO A 203 17.84 30.30 7.90
CA PRO A 203 19.21 29.81 8.04
C PRO A 203 19.35 28.81 9.19
N ILE A 204 20.28 27.86 9.03
CA ILE A 204 20.51 26.75 9.96
C ILE A 204 21.94 26.82 10.48
N GLY A 205 22.10 26.85 11.80
CA GLY A 205 23.37 26.69 12.49
C GLY A 205 23.55 25.25 12.97
N VAL A 206 24.66 24.63 12.60
CA VAL A 206 25.05 23.29 13.05
C VAL A 206 26.34 23.41 13.85
N ILE A 207 26.24 23.22 15.17
CA ILE A 207 27.35 23.45 16.11
C ILE A 207 27.74 22.12 16.73
N GLY A 208 28.97 21.67 16.48
CA GLY A 208 29.51 20.46 17.06
C GLY A 208 30.24 20.71 18.38
N HIS A 209 30.14 19.74 19.29
CA HIS A 209 30.81 19.73 20.60
C HIS A 209 31.51 18.38 20.84
N ALA A 210 32.46 18.39 21.76
CA ALA A 210 33.16 17.22 22.27
C ALA A 210 33.11 17.20 23.81
N ASP A 211 33.39 16.04 24.40
CA ASP A 211 33.54 15.93 25.86
C ASP A 211 34.96 16.27 26.30
N ALA A 212 35.16 16.53 27.59
CA ALA A 212 36.41 17.03 28.14
C ALA A 212 37.55 15.99 28.21
N SER A 213 37.39 14.82 27.57
CA SER A 213 38.26 13.66 27.79
C SER A 213 39.52 13.61 26.93
N GLY A 214 39.66 14.53 25.97
CA GLY A 214 40.77 14.58 25.02
C GLY A 214 41.41 15.96 24.94
N PRO A 215 42.55 16.12 24.22
CA PRO A 215 43.19 17.41 24.06
C PRO A 215 42.29 18.42 23.33
N ASN A 216 42.35 19.70 23.72
CA ASN A 216 41.48 20.77 23.19
C ASN A 216 41.50 20.84 21.66
N ASP A 217 42.69 20.80 21.04
CA ASP A 217 42.85 20.82 19.57
C ASP A 217 42.23 19.60 18.89
N TYR A 218 42.31 18.44 19.54
CA TYR A 218 41.71 17.21 19.05
C TYR A 218 40.18 17.31 19.10
N ASN A 219 39.66 17.75 20.24
CA ASN A 219 38.24 17.95 20.49
C ASN A 219 37.64 18.98 19.53
N MET A 220 38.37 20.05 19.24
CA MET A 220 37.97 21.04 18.23
C MET A 220 37.79 20.39 16.86
N ARG A 221 38.81 19.66 16.35
CA ARG A 221 38.70 18.97 15.04
C ARG A 221 37.57 17.93 15.02
N LEU A 222 37.41 17.15 16.09
CA LEU A 222 36.35 16.15 16.19
C LEU A 222 34.96 16.79 16.16
N SER A 223 34.79 17.92 16.85
CA SER A 223 33.55 18.67 16.87
C SER A 223 33.16 19.21 15.49
N ILE A 224 34.13 19.69 14.70
CA ILE A 224 33.93 20.14 13.31
C ILE A 224 33.46 18.97 12.44
N ARG A 225 34.13 17.81 12.51
CA ARG A 225 33.74 16.62 11.72
C ARG A 225 32.32 16.14 12.04
N ARG A 226 31.88 16.25 13.30
CA ARG A 226 30.51 15.94 13.71
C ARG A 226 29.51 16.91 13.09
N ALA A 227 29.82 18.21 13.11
CA ALA A 227 28.98 19.24 12.48
C ALA A 227 28.87 19.02 10.96
N GLU A 228 29.96 18.65 10.29
CA GLU A 228 29.97 18.30 8.87
C GLU A 228 29.14 17.05 8.58
N SER A 229 29.23 16.01 9.41
CA SER A 229 28.43 14.79 9.25
C SER A 229 26.92 15.08 9.35
N VAL A 230 26.52 15.96 10.27
CA VAL A 230 25.12 16.43 10.38
C VAL A 230 24.73 17.30 9.19
N ARG A 231 25.59 18.20 8.72
CA ARG A 231 25.36 19.00 7.51
C ARG A 231 25.08 18.11 6.31
N ASP A 232 25.92 17.12 6.06
CA ASP A 232 25.81 16.24 4.90
C ASP A 232 24.51 15.42 4.95
N ALA A 233 24.12 14.96 6.14
CA ALA A 233 22.83 14.29 6.33
C ALA A 233 21.63 15.24 6.11
N LEU A 234 21.69 16.49 6.57
CA LEU A 234 20.65 17.50 6.27
C LEU A 234 20.54 17.79 4.76
N VAL A 235 21.67 17.86 4.06
CA VAL A 235 21.71 18.06 2.60
C VAL A 235 21.15 16.85 1.86
N ALA A 236 21.48 15.63 2.30
CA ALA A 236 20.90 14.40 1.76
C ALA A 236 19.38 14.33 1.96
N ASP A 237 18.89 14.91 3.07
CA ASP A 237 17.46 15.12 3.31
C ASP A 237 16.90 16.38 2.59
N GLY A 238 17.60 16.92 1.59
CA GLY A 238 17.07 17.95 0.68
C GLY A 238 17.08 19.38 1.23
N ILE A 239 17.84 19.66 2.28
CA ILE A 239 18.11 21.04 2.70
C ILE A 239 19.23 21.64 1.83
N ALA A 240 19.00 22.82 1.26
CA ALA A 240 20.01 23.49 0.46
C ALA A 240 21.26 23.80 1.31
N ALA A 241 22.45 23.39 0.83
CA ALA A 241 23.71 23.60 1.54
C ALA A 241 23.99 25.08 1.85
N SER A 242 23.52 25.99 1.00
CA SER A 242 23.62 27.45 1.21
C SER A 242 22.87 27.97 2.44
N ARG A 243 21.92 27.19 2.99
CA ARG A 243 21.20 27.52 4.21
C ARG A 243 21.92 27.08 5.48
N ILE A 244 22.97 26.27 5.37
CA ILE A 244 23.60 25.61 6.52
C ILE A 244 24.96 26.23 6.80
N THR A 245 25.18 26.63 8.05
CA THR A 245 26.48 27.05 8.58
C THR A 245 26.95 26.04 9.61
N THR A 246 28.17 25.54 9.47
CA THR A 246 28.79 24.59 10.41
C THR A 246 29.85 25.28 11.26
N SER A 247 29.92 24.94 12.54
CA SER A 247 30.99 25.36 13.44
C SER A 247 31.30 24.26 14.46
N GLY A 248 32.54 24.23 14.95
CA GLY A 248 32.93 23.37 16.07
C GLY A 248 33.29 24.22 17.28
N GLN A 249 32.93 23.74 18.46
CA GLN A 249 33.29 24.37 19.75
C GLN A 249 34.28 23.53 20.55
N GLY A 250 34.63 22.32 20.09
CA GLY A 250 35.38 21.39 20.92
C GLY A 250 34.70 21.18 22.27
N GLU A 251 35.46 21.37 23.34
CA GLU A 251 34.98 21.25 24.74
C GLU A 251 34.70 22.60 25.41
N SER A 252 34.73 23.72 24.68
CA SER A 252 34.55 25.06 25.27
C SER A 252 33.13 25.36 25.74
N ASP A 253 32.15 24.58 25.26
CA ASP A 253 30.73 24.73 25.57
C ASP A 253 30.09 23.36 25.89
N LEU A 254 30.32 22.90 27.12
CA LEU A 254 29.81 21.63 27.65
C LEU A 254 28.34 21.78 28.05
N ALA A 255 27.50 20.82 27.65
CA ALA A 255 26.11 20.73 28.12
C ALA A 255 26.04 20.35 29.60
N VAL A 256 26.97 19.51 30.04
CA VAL A 256 27.15 19.08 31.42
C VAL A 256 28.56 19.48 31.83
N PRO A 257 28.74 20.39 32.81
CA PRO A 257 30.07 20.76 33.28
C PRO A 257 30.82 19.54 33.82
N THR A 258 32.00 19.27 33.25
CA THR A 258 32.87 18.16 33.67
C THR A 258 34.33 18.61 33.74
N PRO A 259 35.13 18.10 34.70
CA PRO A 259 36.58 18.31 34.69
C PRO A 259 37.27 17.73 33.45
N ASP A 260 38.48 18.21 33.17
CA ASP A 260 39.35 17.64 32.13
C ASP A 260 39.59 16.15 32.36
N GLY A 261 39.64 15.38 31.27
CA GLY A 261 39.79 13.93 31.28
C GLY A 261 38.46 13.15 31.44
N VAL A 262 37.34 13.83 31.72
CA VAL A 262 36.05 13.17 31.97
C VAL A 262 35.25 12.97 30.68
N ARG A 263 34.78 11.74 30.48
CA ARG A 263 33.88 11.37 29.37
C ARG A 263 32.43 11.63 29.78
N GLU A 264 31.68 12.31 28.92
CA GLU A 264 30.27 12.61 29.14
C GLU A 264 29.52 12.59 27.82
N GLN A 265 28.52 11.72 27.70
CA GLN A 265 27.76 11.53 26.46
C GLN A 265 26.97 12.75 26.05
N ALA A 266 26.38 13.46 27.00
CA ALA A 266 25.64 14.68 26.74
C ALA A 266 26.53 15.76 26.08
N ASN A 267 27.84 15.74 26.35
CA ASN A 267 28.80 16.68 25.75
C ASN A 267 29.20 16.29 24.32
N ARG A 268 29.11 15.01 23.95
CA ARG A 268 29.37 14.52 22.59
C ARG A 268 28.16 14.74 21.69
N ARG A 269 27.89 16.00 21.36
CA ARG A 269 26.68 16.40 20.66
C ARG A 269 26.93 17.31 19.46
N VAL A 270 25.94 17.39 18.59
CA VAL A 270 25.74 18.50 17.65
C VAL A 270 24.39 19.13 17.93
N VAL A 271 24.33 20.46 17.95
CA VAL A 271 23.10 21.23 18.11
C VAL A 271 22.74 21.88 16.79
N ILE A 272 21.49 21.69 16.36
CA ILE A 272 20.92 22.30 15.16
C ILE A 272 19.98 23.43 15.59
N LEU A 273 20.28 24.65 15.13
CA LEU A 273 19.58 25.88 15.46
C LEU A 273 18.99 26.51 14.19
N PHE A 274 17.80 27.09 14.30
CA PHE A 274 17.18 27.90 13.25
C PHE A 274 17.36 29.37 13.61
N ARG A 275 17.72 30.22 12.64
CA ARG A 275 18.00 31.65 12.84
C ARG A 275 17.09 32.54 12.02
#